data_AF-A0A7J4EPH7-F1
#
_entry.id   AF-A0A7J4EPH7-F1
#
_cell.length_a   1.000
_cell.length_b   1.000
_cell.length_c   1.000
_cell.angle_alpha   90.00
_cell.angle_beta   90.00
_cell.angle_gamma   90.00
#
_symmetry.space_group_name_H-M   'P 1'
#
loop_
_entity.id
_entity.type
_entity.pdbx_description
1 polymer ?
#
loop_
_entity_poly.entity_id
_entity_poly.type
_entity_poly.pdbx_seq_one_letter_code
_entity_poly.pdbx_strand_id
1 'polypeptide(L)'
;MIDFHVVLIVHINVSIQGTIPPPTSRLQEIRLIYFDIQDAEKDCLPPVVVSVVDYSRFRNDLESLSKRYENVSAILDEYIGKADTSKLADYLEKAEKDISLAEGFYNEGDYRKTNGKITNATEWLNNAEKEGSKVKAEYVFEQADKKLKNIGATLDKIELYLDEVSGMNVLTTSQILDYKTEFRSLQEKANSLAEDFAVARGYLNEEKYTDSEAKSRGILSEVEKLEKSANEMFEELKGLISPEETPTPEETETPEPTPTQEHVKLPEIDFKLIGIVMGVIIVFAAVGVGIRRYMKRRKWDELK
;
A
#
# COMPACT_ATOMS: atom_id res chain seq x y z
N MET A 1 31.41 82.29 -8.54
CA MET A 1 30.31 81.90 -9.44
C MET A 1 30.84 80.74 -10.26
N ILE A 2 30.41 79.52 -9.97
CA ILE A 2 30.87 78.31 -10.68
C ILE A 2 29.75 77.99 -11.67
N ASP A 3 30.00 78.24 -12.95
CA ASP A 3 29.10 77.84 -14.02
C ASP A 3 29.17 76.32 -14.18
N PHE A 4 28.09 75.65 -13.80
CA PHE A 4 27.88 74.26 -14.14
C PHE A 4 27.30 74.19 -15.55
N HIS A 5 28.14 73.84 -16.53
CA HIS A 5 27.65 73.36 -17.82
C HIS A 5 27.14 71.94 -17.64
N VAL A 6 25.82 71.80 -17.50
CA VAL A 6 25.16 70.49 -17.62
C VAL A 6 25.08 70.16 -19.11
N VAL A 7 25.96 69.25 -19.54
CA VAL A 7 25.86 68.63 -20.87
C VAL A 7 24.72 67.62 -20.81
N LEU A 8 23.64 67.92 -21.52
CA LEU A 8 22.47 67.04 -21.63
C LEU A 8 22.84 65.88 -22.56
N ILE A 9 23.22 64.73 -21.99
CA ILE A 9 23.39 63.49 -22.75
C ILE A 9 22.00 62.94 -23.03
N VAL A 10 21.52 63.15 -24.26
CA VAL A 10 20.14 62.79 -24.64
C VAL A 10 19.98 61.28 -24.86
N HIS A 11 21.04 60.57 -25.26
CA HIS A 11 21.01 59.12 -25.50
C HIS A 11 22.37 58.47 -25.19
N ILE A 12 22.33 57.28 -24.57
CA ILE A 12 23.48 56.39 -24.42
C ILE A 12 23.18 55.10 -25.18
N ASN A 13 24.01 54.77 -26.18
CA ASN A 13 23.92 53.52 -26.93
C ASN A 13 25.00 52.55 -26.42
N VAL A 14 24.57 51.40 -25.91
CA VAL A 14 25.47 50.33 -25.43
C VAL A 14 25.32 49.12 -26.36
N SER A 15 26.42 48.66 -26.95
CA SER A 15 26.48 47.45 -27.77
C SER A 15 27.32 46.39 -27.07
N ILE A 16 26.73 45.24 -26.77
CA ILE A 16 27.40 44.10 -26.13
C ILE A 16 27.46 42.93 -27.11
N GLN A 17 28.62 42.31 -27.22
CA GLN A 17 28.85 41.12 -28.03
C GLN A 17 29.53 40.05 -27.16
N GLY A 18 29.19 38.78 -27.38
CA GLY A 18 29.74 37.67 -26.64
C GLY A 18 29.02 36.35 -26.98
N THR A 19 29.44 35.28 -26.32
CA THR A 19 28.79 33.97 -26.40
C THR A 19 28.03 33.67 -25.13
N ILE A 20 26.83 33.11 -25.26
CA ILE A 20 26.04 32.63 -24.14
C ILE A 20 26.51 31.21 -23.83
N PRO A 21 26.94 30.90 -22.59
CA PRO A 21 27.33 29.55 -22.22
C PRO A 21 26.14 28.59 -22.31
N PRO A 22 26.38 27.29 -22.53
CA PRO A 22 25.30 26.31 -22.51
C PRO A 22 24.62 26.30 -21.13
N PRO A 23 23.28 26.16 -21.09
CA PRO A 23 22.53 26.22 -19.84
C PRO A 23 22.82 25.01 -18.94
N THR A 24 22.84 25.21 -17.63
CA THR A 24 23.02 24.10 -16.64
C THR A 24 21.71 23.46 -16.20
N SER A 25 20.58 24.06 -16.56
CA SER A 25 19.21 23.63 -16.24
C SER A 25 18.31 23.75 -17.47
N ARG A 26 17.07 23.27 -17.39
CA ARG A 26 16.08 23.39 -18.48
C ARG A 26 15.95 24.82 -19.01
N LEU A 27 15.85 25.77 -18.08
CA LEU A 27 15.66 27.19 -18.35
C LEU A 27 16.57 27.98 -17.41
N GLN A 28 17.48 28.76 -17.99
CA GLN A 28 18.38 29.62 -17.24
C GLN A 28 18.18 31.07 -17.65
N GLU A 29 17.96 31.95 -16.69
CA GLU A 29 17.88 33.38 -16.92
C GLU A 29 19.25 34.02 -16.64
N ILE A 30 19.82 34.65 -17.66
CA ILE A 30 21.11 35.34 -17.58
C ILE A 30 20.86 36.84 -17.67
N ARG A 31 21.29 37.57 -16.65
CA ARG A 31 21.28 39.04 -16.66
C ARG A 31 22.49 39.52 -17.46
N LEU A 32 22.23 40.08 -18.63
CA LEU A 32 23.29 40.59 -19.51
C LEU A 32 23.76 41.99 -19.08
N ILE A 33 22.81 42.84 -18.66
CA ILE A 33 23.06 44.21 -18.25
C ILE A 33 22.17 44.51 -17.05
N TYR A 34 22.72 45.16 -16.04
CA TYR A 34 21.95 45.83 -15.00
C TYR A 34 22.59 47.20 -14.75
N PHE A 35 21.76 48.17 -14.41
CA PHE A 35 22.20 49.53 -14.09
C PHE A 35 21.95 49.78 -12.62
N ASP A 36 22.98 50.27 -11.93
CA ASP A 36 22.87 50.74 -10.55
C ASP A 36 23.02 52.27 -10.58
N ILE A 37 22.00 52.98 -10.11
CA ILE A 37 21.93 54.45 -10.16
C ILE A 37 21.94 54.97 -8.72
N GLN A 38 23.03 55.62 -8.35
CA GLN A 38 23.35 56.01 -6.98
C GLN A 38 22.28 56.89 -6.30
N ASP A 39 21.61 57.76 -7.08
CA ASP A 39 20.58 58.69 -6.58
C ASP A 39 19.15 58.28 -6.99
N ALA A 40 18.93 57.02 -7.34
CA ALA A 40 17.61 56.51 -7.70
C ALA A 40 17.21 55.30 -6.84
N GLU A 41 15.93 54.93 -6.93
CA GLU A 41 15.45 53.70 -6.32
C GLU A 41 16.19 52.48 -6.89
N LYS A 42 16.36 51.47 -6.04
CA LYS A 42 16.93 50.18 -6.46
C LYS A 42 16.13 49.61 -7.62
N ASP A 43 16.83 49.09 -8.63
CA ASP A 43 16.24 48.50 -9.85
C ASP A 43 15.35 49.48 -10.65
N CYS A 44 15.58 50.80 -10.52
CA CYS A 44 14.87 51.84 -11.31
C CYS A 44 14.98 51.65 -12.82
N LEU A 45 15.99 50.90 -13.29
CA LEU A 45 16.05 50.34 -14.64
C LEU A 45 16.12 48.81 -14.54
N PRO A 46 15.12 48.08 -15.06
CA PRO A 46 15.12 46.63 -14.98
C PRO A 46 16.28 46.04 -15.78
N PRO A 47 16.88 44.93 -15.32
CA PRO A 47 17.97 44.29 -16.03
C PRO A 47 17.51 43.75 -17.37
N VAL A 48 18.42 43.75 -18.35
CA VAL A 48 18.23 43.02 -19.61
C VAL A 48 18.52 41.55 -19.32
N VAL A 49 17.46 40.74 -19.33
CA VAL A 49 17.54 39.30 -19.05
C VAL A 49 17.32 38.52 -20.34
N VAL A 50 18.18 37.53 -20.59
CA VAL A 50 18.00 36.56 -21.65
C VAL A 50 17.71 35.19 -21.05
N SER A 51 16.69 34.53 -21.58
CA SER A 51 16.36 33.14 -21.26
C SER A 51 17.11 32.20 -22.19
N VAL A 52 17.92 31.34 -21.60
CA VAL A 52 18.65 30.27 -22.29
C VAL A 52 17.92 28.96 -22.05
N VAL A 53 17.55 28.28 -23.14
CA VAL A 53 16.67 27.12 -23.13
C VAL A 53 17.45 25.87 -23.54
N ASP A 54 17.37 24.82 -22.72
CA ASP A 54 17.84 23.48 -23.09
C ASP A 54 16.67 22.65 -23.63
N TYR A 55 16.46 22.69 -24.95
CA TYR A 55 15.38 21.97 -25.61
C TYR A 55 15.45 20.45 -25.37
N SER A 56 16.67 19.90 -25.29
CA SER A 56 16.87 18.47 -25.10
C SER A 56 16.40 18.02 -23.71
N ARG A 57 16.71 18.80 -22.67
CA ARG A 57 16.25 18.51 -21.30
C ARG A 57 14.75 18.66 -21.17
N PHE A 58 14.15 19.70 -21.74
CA PHE A 58 12.69 19.86 -21.72
C PHE A 58 11.97 18.65 -22.33
N ARG A 59 12.42 18.21 -23.51
CA ARG A 59 11.85 17.05 -24.19
C ARG A 59 12.03 15.77 -23.38
N ASN A 60 13.23 15.50 -22.89
CA ASN A 60 13.52 14.31 -22.10
C ASN A 60 12.69 14.28 -20.81
N ASP A 61 12.50 15.42 -20.15
CA ASP A 61 11.71 15.51 -18.92
C ASP A 61 10.22 15.28 -19.21
N LEU A 62 9.67 15.82 -20.31
CA LEU A 62 8.30 15.53 -20.73
C LEU A 62 8.09 14.04 -21.04
N GLU A 63 8.98 13.44 -21.84
CA GLU A 63 8.93 12.01 -22.15
C GLU A 63 9.04 11.14 -20.88
N SER A 64 9.89 11.55 -19.93
CA SER A 64 10.02 10.89 -18.63
C SER A 64 8.75 10.99 -17.79
N LEU A 65 8.11 12.17 -17.74
CA LEU A 65 6.85 12.37 -17.01
C LEU A 65 5.72 11.53 -17.59
N SER A 66 5.56 11.51 -18.92
CA SER A 66 4.52 10.70 -19.57
C SER A 66 4.72 9.20 -19.28
N LYS A 67 5.96 8.70 -19.34
CA LYS A 67 6.25 7.31 -18.97
C LYS A 67 5.98 7.00 -17.50
N ARG A 68 6.31 7.93 -16.59
CA ARG A 68 6.00 7.78 -15.15
C ARG A 68 4.49 7.76 -14.92
N TYR A 69 3.76 8.65 -15.58
CA TYR A 69 2.30 8.67 -15.54
C TYR A 69 1.69 7.33 -15.97
N GLU A 70 2.11 6.79 -17.11
CA GLU A 70 1.64 5.47 -17.60
C GLU A 70 1.89 4.35 -16.57
N ASN A 71 3.10 4.30 -15.99
CA ASN A 71 3.44 3.28 -14.99
C ASN A 71 2.55 3.36 -13.75
N VAL A 72 2.24 4.57 -13.28
CA VAL A 72 1.40 4.77 -12.09
C VAL A 72 -0.08 4.58 -12.42
N SER A 73 -0.52 4.97 -13.62
CA SER A 73 -1.87 4.70 -14.12
C SER A 73 -2.15 3.21 -14.21
N ALA A 74 -1.18 2.40 -14.61
CA ALA A 74 -1.32 0.94 -14.60
C ALA A 74 -1.61 0.38 -13.19
N ILE A 75 -1.10 1.02 -12.14
CA ILE A 75 -1.44 0.68 -10.75
C ILE A 75 -2.90 1.03 -10.47
N LEU A 76 -3.35 2.23 -10.87
CA LEU A 76 -4.76 2.60 -10.70
C LEU A 76 -5.69 1.57 -11.37
N ASP A 77 -5.40 1.20 -12.62
CA ASP A 77 -6.19 0.23 -13.39
C ASP A 77 -6.18 -1.18 -12.75
N GLU A 78 -5.04 -1.61 -12.20
CA GLU A 78 -4.93 -2.92 -11.55
C GLU A 78 -5.77 -3.00 -10.27
N TYR A 79 -5.88 -1.91 -9.51
CA TYR A 79 -6.49 -1.89 -8.17
C TYR A 79 -7.87 -1.23 -8.10
N ILE A 80 -8.36 -0.64 -9.18
CA ILE A 80 -9.71 -0.05 -9.22
C ILE A 80 -10.77 -1.12 -8.90
N GLY A 81 -11.68 -0.79 -7.97
CA GLY A 81 -12.71 -1.71 -7.49
C GLY A 81 -12.22 -2.81 -6.54
N LYS A 82 -10.91 -2.92 -6.30
CA LYS A 82 -10.30 -3.86 -5.35
C LYS A 82 -9.82 -3.19 -4.07
N ALA A 83 -9.43 -1.92 -4.15
CA ALA A 83 -9.00 -1.08 -3.04
C ALA A 83 -9.50 0.37 -3.24
N ASP A 84 -9.39 1.22 -2.22
CA ASP A 84 -9.67 2.65 -2.35
C ASP A 84 -8.54 3.33 -3.14
N THR A 85 -8.83 3.68 -4.39
CA THR A 85 -7.89 4.34 -5.30
C THR A 85 -8.22 5.83 -5.54
N SER A 86 -9.17 6.41 -4.78
CA SER A 86 -9.68 7.76 -5.00
C SER A 86 -8.57 8.82 -5.03
N LYS A 87 -7.70 8.84 -4.01
CA LYS A 87 -6.58 9.79 -3.93
C LYS A 87 -5.54 9.59 -5.02
N LEU A 88 -5.28 8.35 -5.42
CA LEU A 88 -4.36 8.03 -6.51
C LEU A 88 -4.89 8.61 -7.83
N ALA A 89 -6.18 8.41 -8.11
CA ALA A 89 -6.85 8.97 -9.28
C ALA A 89 -6.80 10.51 -9.28
N ASP A 90 -7.08 11.16 -8.14
CA ASP A 90 -7.02 12.62 -8.01
C ASP A 90 -5.61 13.19 -8.32
N TYR A 91 -4.55 12.50 -7.89
CA TYR A 91 -3.18 12.94 -8.19
C TYR A 91 -2.82 12.70 -9.65
N LEU A 92 -3.24 11.57 -10.24
CA LEU A 92 -3.03 11.27 -11.65
C LEU A 92 -3.75 12.27 -12.55
N GLU A 93 -5.00 12.64 -12.27
CA GLU A 93 -5.74 13.65 -13.04
C GLU A 93 -5.00 15.00 -13.06
N LYS A 94 -4.48 15.44 -11.89
CA LYS A 94 -3.71 16.68 -11.79
C LYS A 94 -2.38 16.59 -12.55
N ALA A 95 -1.70 15.45 -12.47
CA ALA A 95 -0.47 15.20 -13.21
C ALA A 95 -0.70 15.23 -14.72
N GLU A 96 -1.71 14.50 -15.23
CA GLU A 96 -2.08 14.46 -16.65
C GLU A 96 -2.37 15.86 -17.18
N LYS A 97 -3.18 16.63 -16.45
CA LYS A 97 -3.50 18.01 -16.81
C LYS A 97 -2.25 18.89 -16.91
N ASP A 98 -1.35 18.82 -15.93
CA ASP A 98 -0.14 19.64 -15.95
C ASP A 98 0.87 19.16 -17.00
N ILE A 99 0.94 17.85 -17.31
CA ILE A 99 1.73 17.31 -18.43
C ILE A 99 1.19 17.86 -19.76
N SER A 100 -0.12 17.74 -19.99
CA SER A 100 -0.76 18.23 -21.23
C SER A 100 -0.56 19.74 -21.43
N LEU A 101 -0.69 20.53 -20.36
CA LEU A 101 -0.40 21.97 -20.41
C LEU A 101 1.08 22.26 -20.67
N ALA A 102 1.99 21.48 -20.10
CA ALA A 102 3.42 21.63 -20.35
C ALA A 102 3.76 21.37 -21.82
N GLU A 103 3.22 20.30 -22.41
CA GLU A 103 3.39 19.98 -23.83
C GLU A 103 2.83 21.10 -24.73
N GLY A 104 1.65 21.63 -24.40
CA GLY A 104 1.05 22.77 -25.09
C GLY A 104 1.97 24.00 -25.09
N PHE A 105 2.42 24.43 -23.91
CA PHE A 105 3.32 25.58 -23.79
C PHE A 105 4.69 25.36 -24.44
N TYR A 106 5.18 24.12 -24.43
CA TYR A 106 6.44 23.77 -25.09
C TYR A 106 6.34 23.97 -26.61
N ASN A 107 5.23 23.54 -27.20
CA ASN A 107 4.94 23.69 -28.64
C ASN A 107 4.70 25.15 -29.03
N GLU A 108 4.19 25.98 -28.12
CA GLU A 108 4.01 27.43 -28.29
C GLU A 108 5.30 28.23 -28.08
N GLY A 109 6.37 27.61 -27.56
CA GLY A 109 7.63 28.27 -27.23
C GLY A 109 7.63 29.03 -25.90
N ASP A 110 6.61 28.86 -25.05
CA ASP A 110 6.54 29.47 -23.71
C ASP A 110 7.26 28.57 -22.68
N TYR A 111 8.59 28.61 -22.71
CA TYR A 111 9.44 27.75 -21.87
C TYR A 111 9.37 28.08 -20.37
N ARG A 112 8.99 29.31 -20.01
CA ARG A 112 8.79 29.67 -18.60
C ARG A 112 7.55 28.98 -18.04
N LYS A 113 6.42 29.02 -18.75
CA LYS A 113 5.22 28.28 -18.34
C LYS A 113 5.42 26.77 -18.42
N THR A 114 6.09 26.28 -19.46
CA THR A 114 6.46 24.87 -19.61
C THR A 114 7.22 24.38 -18.38
N ASN A 115 8.26 25.11 -17.94
CA ASN A 115 9.07 24.73 -16.78
C ASN A 115 8.23 24.67 -15.50
N GLY A 116 7.32 25.62 -15.29
CA GLY A 116 6.41 25.60 -14.15
C GLY A 116 5.50 24.37 -14.16
N LYS A 117 4.95 24.01 -15.31
CA LYS A 117 4.06 22.86 -15.45
C LYS A 117 4.76 21.51 -15.28
N ILE A 118 5.97 21.36 -15.81
CA ILE A 118 6.82 20.17 -15.56
C ILE A 118 7.09 19.99 -14.05
N THR A 119 7.40 21.07 -13.33
CA THR A 119 7.64 21.02 -11.89
C THR A 119 6.39 20.55 -11.13
N ASN A 120 5.22 21.11 -11.44
CA ASN A 120 3.97 20.70 -10.81
C ASN A 120 3.61 19.24 -11.13
N ALA A 121 3.70 18.83 -12.39
CA ALA A 121 3.46 17.45 -12.80
C ALA A 121 4.38 16.46 -12.07
N THR A 122 5.65 16.84 -11.88
CA THR A 122 6.62 16.05 -11.11
C THR A 122 6.16 15.86 -9.66
N GLU A 123 5.69 16.93 -9.02
CA GLU A 123 5.18 16.86 -7.64
C GLU A 123 3.93 15.97 -7.54
N TRP A 124 2.97 16.13 -8.46
CA TRP A 124 1.78 15.29 -8.50
C TRP A 124 2.11 13.82 -8.73
N LEU A 125 3.04 13.50 -9.63
CA LEU A 125 3.49 12.13 -9.85
C LEU A 125 4.22 11.54 -8.65
N ASN A 126 5.04 12.31 -7.93
CA ASN A 126 5.65 11.82 -6.69
C ASN A 126 4.58 11.45 -5.64
N ASN A 127 3.54 12.27 -5.52
CA ASN A 127 2.41 11.99 -4.63
C ASN A 127 1.60 10.77 -5.10
N ALA A 128 1.37 10.65 -6.41
CA ALA A 128 0.71 9.49 -7.01
C ALA A 128 1.51 8.19 -6.82
N GLU A 129 2.83 8.21 -7.00
CA GLU A 129 3.71 7.04 -6.77
C GLU A 129 3.68 6.58 -5.31
N LYS A 130 3.70 7.53 -4.37
CA LYS A 130 3.57 7.23 -2.94
C LYS A 130 2.21 6.60 -2.62
N GLU A 131 1.11 7.19 -3.11
CA GLU A 131 -0.23 6.66 -2.88
C GLU A 131 -0.43 5.31 -3.60
N GLY A 132 0.13 5.13 -4.80
CA GLY A 132 0.11 3.85 -5.52
C GLY A 132 0.79 2.73 -4.75
N SER A 133 1.92 3.03 -4.10
CA SER A 133 2.60 2.08 -3.21
C SER A 133 1.77 1.76 -1.96
N LYS A 134 1.10 2.76 -1.39
CA LYS A 134 0.17 2.58 -0.27
C LYS A 134 -1.01 1.67 -0.66
N VAL A 135 -1.67 1.93 -1.78
CA VAL A 135 -2.79 1.12 -2.30
C VAL A 135 -2.38 -0.35 -2.45
N LYS A 136 -1.21 -0.61 -3.06
CA LYS A 136 -0.68 -1.98 -3.19
C LYS A 136 -0.49 -2.65 -1.83
N ALA A 137 0.15 -1.95 -0.90
CA ALA A 137 0.42 -2.47 0.43
C ALA A 137 -0.87 -2.75 1.22
N GLU A 138 -1.84 -1.82 1.21
CA GLU A 138 -3.12 -1.96 1.89
C GLU A 138 -3.93 -3.13 1.32
N TYR A 139 -4.02 -3.26 0.00
CA TYR A 139 -4.73 -4.36 -0.63
C TYR A 139 -4.16 -5.74 -0.23
N VAL A 140 -2.84 -5.92 -0.36
CA VAL A 140 -2.21 -7.20 -0.01
C VAL A 140 -2.34 -7.46 1.50
N PHE A 141 -2.21 -6.42 2.33
CA PHE A 141 -2.40 -6.52 3.77
C PHE A 141 -3.81 -6.97 4.14
N GLU A 142 -4.86 -6.41 3.51
CA GLU A 142 -6.25 -6.82 3.72
C GLU A 142 -6.52 -8.27 3.29
N GLN A 143 -5.93 -8.71 2.18
CA GLN A 143 -6.03 -10.11 1.75
C GLN A 143 -5.39 -11.06 2.76
N ALA A 144 -4.21 -10.68 3.31
CA ALA A 144 -3.55 -11.45 4.36
C ALA A 144 -4.40 -11.51 5.64
N ASP A 145 -4.99 -10.40 6.07
CA ASP A 145 -5.90 -10.33 7.23
C ASP A 145 -7.09 -11.28 7.07
N LYS A 146 -7.75 -11.21 5.90
CA LYS A 146 -8.91 -12.04 5.60
C LYS A 146 -8.56 -13.52 5.62
N LYS A 147 -7.44 -13.91 5.00
CA LYS A 147 -7.01 -15.30 4.97
C LYS A 147 -6.58 -15.81 6.35
N LEU A 148 -5.89 -15.01 7.16
CA LEU A 148 -5.55 -15.36 8.54
C LEU A 148 -6.79 -15.57 9.41
N LYS A 149 -7.82 -14.71 9.26
CA LYS A 149 -9.11 -14.88 9.95
C LYS A 149 -9.82 -16.17 9.55
N ASN A 150 -9.80 -16.50 8.26
CA ASN A 150 -10.38 -17.75 7.78
C ASN A 150 -9.66 -18.97 8.36
N ILE A 151 -8.33 -18.95 8.43
CA ILE A 151 -7.56 -20.01 9.08
C ILE A 151 -7.92 -20.13 10.55
N GLY A 152 -8.03 -19.01 11.27
CA GLY A 152 -8.47 -19.01 12.67
C GLY A 152 -9.80 -19.76 12.83
N ALA A 153 -10.79 -19.43 12.01
CA ALA A 153 -12.08 -20.12 12.02
C ALA A 153 -12.00 -21.62 11.65
N THR A 154 -11.09 -22.02 10.75
CA THR A 154 -10.86 -23.45 10.45
C THR A 154 -10.21 -24.17 11.63
N LEU A 155 -9.21 -23.56 12.28
CA LEU A 155 -8.56 -24.14 13.46
C LEU A 155 -9.55 -24.31 14.61
N ASP A 156 -10.43 -23.34 14.82
CA ASP A 156 -11.49 -23.43 15.83
C ASP A 156 -12.45 -24.61 15.56
N LYS A 157 -12.76 -24.89 14.29
CA LYS A 157 -13.57 -26.06 13.91
C LYS A 157 -12.83 -27.37 14.17
N ILE A 158 -11.54 -27.43 13.83
CA ILE A 158 -10.71 -28.62 14.09
C ILE A 158 -10.69 -28.94 15.58
N GLU A 159 -10.52 -27.92 16.44
CA GLU A 159 -10.55 -28.10 17.90
C GLU A 159 -11.86 -28.74 18.37
N LEU A 160 -13.00 -28.23 17.88
CA LEU A 160 -14.32 -28.78 18.20
C LEU A 160 -14.48 -30.24 17.77
N TYR A 161 -14.06 -30.58 16.54
CA TYR A 161 -14.13 -31.95 16.03
C TYR A 161 -13.17 -32.90 16.77
N LEU A 162 -11.99 -32.42 17.20
CA LEU A 162 -11.07 -33.21 18.01
C LEU A 162 -11.67 -33.57 19.37
N ASP A 163 -12.37 -32.64 20.00
CA ASP A 163 -13.06 -32.88 21.27
C ASP A 163 -14.20 -33.89 21.11
N GLU A 164 -14.97 -33.79 20.02
CA GLU A 164 -16.06 -34.71 19.70
C GLU A 164 -15.56 -36.14 19.42
N VAL A 165 -14.57 -36.30 18.54
CA VAL A 165 -13.95 -37.61 18.24
C VAL A 165 -13.32 -38.23 19.50
N SER A 166 -12.72 -37.41 20.37
CA SER A 166 -12.18 -37.87 21.64
C SER A 166 -13.26 -38.41 22.58
N GLY A 167 -14.48 -37.85 22.54
CA GLY A 167 -15.62 -38.28 23.34
C GLY A 167 -16.31 -39.54 22.83
N MET A 168 -16.23 -39.83 21.52
CA MET A 168 -16.92 -40.96 20.90
C MET A 168 -16.18 -42.31 20.99
N ASN A 169 -14.94 -42.34 21.51
CA ASN A 169 -14.08 -43.54 21.56
C ASN A 169 -13.86 -44.23 20.19
N VAL A 170 -13.99 -43.49 19.08
CA VAL A 170 -13.82 -44.00 17.71
C VAL A 170 -12.33 -44.21 17.38
N LEU A 171 -11.45 -43.44 18.03
CA LEU A 171 -10.01 -43.51 17.85
C LEU A 171 -9.30 -44.13 19.06
N THR A 172 -8.15 -44.74 18.81
CA THR A 172 -7.23 -45.13 19.87
C THR A 172 -6.60 -43.88 20.52
N THR A 173 -6.15 -44.02 21.77
CA THR A 173 -5.45 -42.94 22.49
C THR A 173 -4.23 -42.43 21.73
N SER A 174 -3.51 -43.31 21.01
CA SER A 174 -2.36 -42.92 20.19
C SER A 174 -2.78 -42.00 19.05
N GLN A 175 -3.82 -42.37 18.29
CA GLN A 175 -4.30 -41.57 17.16
C GLN A 175 -4.81 -40.20 17.60
N ILE A 176 -5.53 -40.12 18.73
CA ILE A 176 -5.98 -38.84 19.30
C ILE A 176 -4.77 -37.96 19.65
N LEU A 177 -3.72 -38.55 20.22
CA LEU A 177 -2.50 -37.82 20.59
C LEU A 177 -1.76 -37.29 19.35
N ASP A 178 -1.71 -38.07 18.26
CA ASP A 178 -1.09 -37.67 17.00
C ASP A 178 -1.83 -36.46 16.41
N TYR A 179 -3.16 -36.51 16.31
CA TYR A 179 -3.97 -35.39 15.84
C TYR A 179 -3.82 -34.14 16.71
N LYS A 180 -3.82 -34.27 18.05
CA LYS A 180 -3.60 -33.13 18.95
C LYS A 180 -2.21 -32.51 18.79
N THR A 181 -1.20 -33.33 18.51
CA THR A 181 0.17 -32.85 18.27
C THR A 181 0.24 -32.07 16.95
N GLU A 182 -0.35 -32.59 15.89
CA GLU A 182 -0.39 -31.92 14.60
C GLU A 182 -1.21 -30.62 14.67
N PHE A 183 -2.37 -30.64 15.32
CA PHE A 183 -3.20 -29.44 15.52
C PHE A 183 -2.44 -28.34 16.25
N ARG A 184 -1.69 -28.70 17.31
CA ARG A 184 -0.83 -27.76 18.01
C ARG A 184 0.24 -27.16 17.10
N SER A 185 0.83 -27.95 16.20
CA SER A 185 1.78 -27.44 15.21
C SER A 185 1.13 -26.43 14.24
N LEU A 186 -0.12 -26.67 13.83
CA LEU A 186 -0.88 -25.72 13.02
C LEU A 186 -1.16 -24.41 13.78
N GLN A 187 -1.54 -24.49 15.06
CA GLN A 187 -1.75 -23.32 15.91
C GLN A 187 -0.45 -22.51 16.10
N GLU A 188 0.68 -23.17 16.35
CA GLU A 188 1.98 -22.50 16.50
C GLU A 188 2.39 -21.76 15.22
N LYS A 189 2.16 -22.36 14.05
CA LYS A 189 2.37 -21.69 12.75
C LYS A 189 1.43 -20.49 12.56
N ALA A 190 0.15 -20.64 12.89
CA ALA A 190 -0.84 -19.55 12.80
C ALA A 190 -0.44 -18.36 13.69
N ASN A 191 0.00 -18.63 14.92
CA ASN A 191 0.46 -17.61 15.86
C ASN A 191 1.70 -16.86 15.34
N SER A 192 2.68 -17.59 14.80
CA SER A 192 3.86 -16.99 14.16
C SER A 192 3.47 -16.05 13.00
N LEU A 193 2.53 -16.47 12.15
CA LEU A 193 2.03 -15.65 11.05
C LEU A 193 1.25 -14.42 11.54
N ALA A 194 0.54 -14.53 12.66
CA ALA A 194 -0.14 -13.39 13.28
C ALA A 194 0.86 -12.35 13.85
N GLU A 195 1.98 -12.79 14.41
CA GLU A 195 3.08 -11.90 14.84
C GLU A 195 3.69 -11.18 13.63
N ASP A 196 3.98 -11.91 12.56
CA ASP A 196 4.48 -11.35 11.31
C ASP A 196 3.50 -10.35 10.68
N PHE A 197 2.20 -10.63 10.77
CA PHE A 197 1.14 -9.73 10.34
C PHE A 197 1.11 -8.43 11.15
N ALA A 198 1.34 -8.49 12.46
CA ALA A 198 1.49 -7.31 13.30
C ALA A 198 2.71 -6.47 12.90
N VAL A 199 3.81 -7.11 12.47
CA VAL A 199 4.99 -6.41 11.91
C VAL A 199 4.65 -5.70 10.61
N ALA A 200 3.97 -6.39 9.67
CA ALA A 200 3.51 -5.78 8.42
C ALA A 200 2.63 -4.54 8.68
N ARG A 201 1.70 -4.63 9.64
CA ARG A 201 0.89 -3.50 10.08
C ARG A 201 1.73 -2.35 10.62
N GLY A 202 2.80 -2.67 11.34
CA GLY A 202 3.79 -1.70 11.82
C GLY A 202 4.41 -0.90 10.66
N TYR A 203 4.85 -1.58 9.59
CA TYR A 203 5.39 -0.94 8.40
C TYR A 203 4.35 -0.05 7.69
N LEU A 204 3.11 -0.52 7.56
CA LEU A 204 2.03 0.28 6.98
C LEU A 204 1.81 1.60 7.75
N ASN A 205 1.77 1.54 9.09
CA ASN A 205 1.62 2.70 9.97
C ASN A 205 2.82 3.65 9.98
N GLU A 206 4.00 3.16 9.56
CA GLU A 206 5.22 3.94 9.40
C GLU A 206 5.41 4.46 7.96
N GLU A 207 4.41 4.30 7.09
CA GLU A 207 4.45 4.64 5.66
C GLU A 207 5.55 3.90 4.88
N LYS A 208 6.02 2.76 5.39
CA LYS A 208 6.96 1.85 4.72
C LYS A 208 6.21 0.85 3.86
N TYR A 209 5.55 1.35 2.82
CA TYR A 209 4.60 0.57 2.03
C TYR A 209 5.24 -0.63 1.33
N THR A 210 6.44 -0.49 0.76
CA THR A 210 7.15 -1.60 0.10
C THR A 210 7.49 -2.73 1.08
N ASP A 211 7.93 -2.40 2.30
CA ASP A 211 8.23 -3.39 3.33
C ASP A 211 6.96 -4.09 3.82
N SER A 212 5.87 -3.33 3.98
CA SER A 212 4.55 -3.87 4.34
C SER A 212 4.04 -4.83 3.27
N GLU A 213 4.08 -4.43 1.99
CA GLU A 213 3.65 -5.26 0.87
C GLU A 213 4.44 -6.57 0.83
N ALA A 214 5.78 -6.51 0.87
CA ALA A 214 6.63 -7.68 0.83
C ALA A 214 6.34 -8.64 1.99
N LYS A 215 6.19 -8.12 3.21
CA LYS A 215 5.87 -8.94 4.40
C LYS A 215 4.48 -9.58 4.28
N SER A 216 3.47 -8.83 3.85
CA SER A 216 2.11 -9.33 3.63
C SER A 216 2.03 -10.39 2.53
N ARG A 217 2.79 -10.27 1.43
CA ARG A 217 2.90 -11.32 0.40
C ARG A 217 3.53 -12.59 0.95
N GLY A 218 4.57 -12.47 1.78
CA GLY A 218 5.18 -13.60 2.47
C GLY A 218 4.19 -14.33 3.36
N ILE A 219 3.38 -13.58 4.12
CA ILE A 219 2.32 -14.14 4.96
C ILE A 219 1.29 -14.88 4.11
N LEU A 220 0.79 -14.28 3.02
CA LEU A 220 -0.19 -14.93 2.13
C LEU A 220 0.30 -16.30 1.63
N SER A 221 1.57 -16.40 1.22
CA SER A 221 2.13 -17.66 0.73
C SER A 221 2.21 -18.75 1.80
N GLU A 222 2.58 -18.40 3.04
CA GLU A 222 2.65 -19.37 4.14
C GLU A 222 1.26 -19.73 4.69
N VAL A 223 0.34 -18.77 4.69
CA VAL A 223 -1.07 -18.95 5.05
C VAL A 223 -1.75 -19.94 4.08
N GLU A 224 -1.49 -19.88 2.78
CA GLU A 224 -2.04 -20.85 1.82
C GLU A 224 -1.61 -22.30 2.13
N LYS A 225 -0.34 -22.50 2.54
CA LYS A 225 0.16 -23.82 2.95
C LYS A 225 -0.53 -24.29 4.23
N LEU A 226 -0.66 -23.39 5.21
CA LEU A 226 -1.31 -23.67 6.49
C LEU A 226 -2.79 -23.99 6.30
N GLU A 227 -3.49 -23.24 5.45
CA GLU A 227 -4.90 -23.46 5.08
C GLU A 227 -5.09 -24.84 4.48
N LYS A 228 -4.20 -25.27 3.59
CA LYS A 228 -4.23 -26.62 3.02
C LYS A 228 -4.12 -27.70 4.09
N SER A 229 -3.09 -27.64 4.95
CA SER A 229 -2.90 -28.64 6.02
C SER A 229 -4.05 -28.64 7.04
N ALA A 230 -4.57 -27.46 7.40
CA ALA A 230 -5.71 -27.35 8.30
C ALA A 230 -6.98 -27.97 7.68
N ASN A 231 -7.25 -27.69 6.40
CA ASN A 231 -8.41 -28.27 5.72
C ASN A 231 -8.30 -29.79 5.54
N GLU A 232 -7.10 -30.31 5.26
CA GLU A 232 -6.83 -31.76 5.20
C GLU A 232 -7.19 -32.44 6.53
N MET A 233 -6.65 -31.93 7.65
CA MET A 233 -6.99 -32.44 8.99
C MET A 233 -8.49 -32.30 9.31
N PHE A 234 -9.10 -31.17 8.96
CA PHE A 234 -10.51 -30.93 9.21
C PHE A 234 -11.40 -31.98 8.50
N GLU A 235 -11.15 -32.25 7.22
CA GLU A 235 -11.94 -33.24 6.48
C GLU A 235 -11.68 -34.67 6.96
N GLU A 236 -10.45 -35.01 7.36
CA GLU A 236 -10.17 -36.31 8.01
C GLU A 236 -10.99 -36.50 9.29
N LEU A 237 -10.96 -35.51 10.19
CA LEU A 237 -11.71 -35.58 11.45
C LEU A 237 -13.22 -35.64 11.21
N LYS A 238 -13.71 -34.87 10.24
CA LYS A 238 -15.13 -34.89 9.86
C LYS A 238 -15.58 -36.25 9.31
N GLY A 239 -14.73 -36.91 8.51
CA GLY A 239 -14.98 -38.28 8.03
C GLY A 239 -15.08 -39.33 9.14
N LEU A 240 -14.48 -39.08 10.32
CA LEU A 240 -14.60 -39.97 11.48
C LEU A 240 -15.94 -39.81 12.22
N ILE A 241 -16.60 -38.67 12.12
CA ILE A 241 -17.85 -38.36 12.82
C ILE A 241 -19.08 -38.60 11.93
N SER A 242 -18.95 -38.42 10.62
CA SER A 242 -20.00 -38.78 9.65
C SER A 242 -19.67 -40.14 9.01
N PRO A 243 -20.22 -41.27 9.50
CA PRO A 243 -20.17 -42.49 8.73
C PRO A 243 -20.94 -42.26 7.42
N GLU A 244 -20.25 -42.39 6.28
CA GLU A 244 -20.92 -42.62 4.99
C GLU A 244 -21.92 -43.76 5.18
N GLU A 245 -23.18 -43.53 4.80
CA GLU A 245 -24.20 -44.57 4.71
C GLU A 245 -23.62 -45.73 3.88
N THR A 246 -23.20 -46.78 4.57
CA THR A 246 -22.76 -48.02 3.95
C THR A 246 -23.99 -48.59 3.23
N PRO A 247 -23.92 -49.01 1.95
CA PRO A 247 -25.08 -49.53 1.25
C PRO A 247 -25.62 -50.74 2.00
N THR A 248 -26.79 -50.58 2.61
CA THR A 248 -27.56 -51.63 3.26
C THR A 248 -27.75 -52.78 2.25
N PRO A 249 -27.53 -54.05 2.63
CA PRO A 249 -27.91 -55.19 1.79
C PRO A 249 -29.41 -55.12 1.49
N GLU A 250 -29.81 -55.33 0.23
CA GLU A 250 -31.21 -55.53 -0.15
C GLU A 250 -31.80 -56.70 0.66
N GLU A 251 -32.57 -56.39 1.72
CA GLU A 251 -33.47 -57.35 2.34
C GLU A 251 -34.90 -57.15 1.80
N THR A 252 -35.36 -58.24 1.20
CA THR A 252 -36.70 -58.55 0.68
C THR A 252 -37.86 -58.00 1.52
N GLU A 253 -38.84 -57.42 0.84
CA GLU A 253 -40.07 -56.82 1.35
C GLU A 253 -40.91 -57.75 2.26
N THR A 254 -41.36 -57.25 3.42
CA THR A 254 -42.66 -57.61 4.05
C THR A 254 -43.12 -56.45 4.98
N PRO A 255 -44.42 -56.07 5.04
CA PRO A 255 -44.83 -54.78 5.62
C PRO A 255 -45.32 -54.78 7.08
N GLU A 256 -45.18 -53.58 7.71
CA GLU A 256 -45.85 -52.98 8.90
C GLU A 256 -45.54 -53.46 10.35
N PRO A 257 -45.66 -52.61 11.41
CA PRO A 257 -45.57 -51.14 11.52
C PRO A 257 -44.62 -50.61 12.66
N THR A 258 -44.13 -49.37 12.49
CA THR A 258 -43.67 -48.28 13.42
C THR A 258 -43.32 -48.62 14.90
N PRO A 259 -42.13 -48.21 15.47
CA PRO A 259 -41.94 -46.81 15.89
C PRO A 259 -40.52 -46.19 15.79
N THR A 260 -40.53 -44.87 15.60
CA THR A 260 -39.60 -43.84 16.11
C THR A 260 -38.10 -44.05 15.90
N GLN A 261 -37.55 -43.45 14.84
CA GLN A 261 -36.17 -42.96 14.89
C GLN A 261 -36.19 -41.48 15.31
N GLU A 262 -35.72 -41.20 16.53
CA GLU A 262 -35.24 -39.88 16.88
C GLU A 262 -34.00 -39.60 16.02
N HIS A 263 -34.17 -38.83 14.96
CA HIS A 263 -33.05 -38.14 14.35
C HIS A 263 -32.38 -37.30 15.44
N VAL A 264 -31.16 -37.66 15.81
CA VAL A 264 -30.27 -36.81 16.60
C VAL A 264 -30.07 -35.53 15.79
N LYS A 265 -30.85 -34.49 16.12
CA LYS A 265 -30.58 -33.13 15.65
C LYS A 265 -29.29 -32.69 16.32
N LEU A 266 -28.22 -32.63 15.53
CA LEU A 266 -27.03 -31.87 15.91
C LEU A 266 -27.48 -30.46 16.32
N PRO A 267 -27.05 -29.94 17.48
CA PRO A 267 -27.37 -28.58 17.88
C PRO A 267 -26.84 -27.59 16.83
N GLU A 268 -27.65 -26.61 16.45
CA GLU A 268 -27.17 -25.44 15.72
C GLU A 268 -26.22 -24.68 16.65
N ILE A 269 -24.92 -24.82 16.40
CA ILE A 269 -23.89 -24.13 17.16
C ILE A 269 -23.87 -22.66 16.72
N ASP A 270 -24.18 -21.75 17.64
CA ASP A 270 -24.08 -20.30 17.42
C ASP A 270 -22.61 -19.86 17.40
N PHE A 271 -22.06 -19.67 16.20
CA PHE A 271 -20.65 -19.35 15.94
C PHE A 271 -20.18 -17.96 16.41
N LYS A 272 -21.02 -17.18 17.12
CA LYS A 272 -20.65 -15.83 17.59
C LYS A 272 -19.61 -15.78 18.72
N LEU A 273 -19.36 -16.88 19.43
CA LEU A 273 -18.51 -16.87 20.64
C LEU A 273 -17.07 -17.36 20.44
N ILE A 274 -16.74 -17.90 19.27
CA ILE A 274 -15.55 -18.74 19.08
C ILE A 274 -14.29 -17.95 18.70
N GLY A 275 -14.40 -16.69 18.23
CA GLY A 275 -13.26 -15.89 17.77
C GLY A 275 -12.37 -15.23 18.85
N ILE A 276 -12.42 -15.68 20.11
CA ILE A 276 -11.78 -14.95 21.23
C ILE A 276 -10.27 -15.15 21.26
N VAL A 277 -9.73 -16.32 20.91
CA VAL A 277 -8.29 -16.59 21.12
C VAL A 277 -7.41 -15.84 20.11
N MET A 278 -7.78 -15.85 18.82
CA MET A 278 -7.05 -15.10 17.78
C MET A 278 -7.39 -13.59 17.79
N GLY A 279 -8.64 -13.22 18.12
CA GLY A 279 -9.02 -11.81 18.26
C GLY A 279 -8.26 -11.09 19.38
N VAL A 280 -8.00 -11.79 20.48
CA VAL A 280 -7.29 -11.25 21.64
C VAL A 280 -5.79 -11.03 21.35
N ILE A 281 -5.13 -11.90 20.58
CA ILE A 281 -3.72 -11.72 20.19
C ILE A 281 -3.54 -10.49 19.28
N ILE A 282 -4.44 -10.28 18.31
CA ILE A 282 -4.40 -9.10 17.43
C ILE A 282 -4.59 -7.79 18.23
N VAL A 283 -5.43 -7.80 19.27
CA VAL A 283 -5.63 -6.65 20.16
C VAL A 283 -4.41 -6.42 21.07
N PHE A 284 -3.84 -7.47 21.67
CA PHE A 284 -2.66 -7.32 22.55
C PHE A 284 -1.38 -6.96 21.79
N ALA A 285 -1.18 -7.44 20.56
CA ALA A 285 -0.07 -7.02 19.71
C ALA A 285 -0.17 -5.52 19.32
N ALA A 286 -1.38 -5.03 19.02
CA ALA A 286 -1.62 -3.61 18.78
C ALA A 286 -1.33 -2.73 20.01
N VAL A 287 -1.69 -3.20 21.21
CA VAL A 287 -1.37 -2.53 22.47
C VAL A 287 0.13 -2.56 22.76
N GLY A 288 0.83 -3.67 22.51
CA GLY A 288 2.28 -3.80 22.70
C GLY A 288 3.11 -2.86 21.82
N VAL A 289 2.74 -2.69 20.56
CA VAL A 289 3.38 -1.72 19.64
C VAL A 289 3.08 -0.28 20.07
N GLY A 290 1.85 0.01 20.51
CA GLY A 290 1.47 1.31 21.08
C GLY A 290 2.27 1.70 22.32
N ILE A 291 2.46 0.76 23.26
CA ILE A 291 3.22 0.96 24.51
C ILE A 291 4.71 1.17 24.20
N ARG A 292 5.31 0.45 23.24
CA ARG A 292 6.70 0.70 22.80
C ARG A 292 6.88 2.10 22.22
N ARG A 293 5.89 2.62 21.48
CA ARG A 293 5.92 3.99 20.92
C ARG A 293 5.77 5.07 22.01
N TYR A 294 4.91 4.82 23.00
CA TYR A 294 4.76 5.69 24.18
C TYR A 294 6.06 5.79 24.99
N MET A 295 6.74 4.65 25.23
CA MET A 295 8.03 4.65 25.95
C MET A 295 9.17 5.31 25.16
N LYS A 296 9.19 5.19 23.82
CA LYS A 296 10.18 5.90 23.00
C LYS A 296 10.00 7.41 23.04
N ARG A 297 8.78 7.94 23.00
CA ARG A 297 8.55 9.41 23.10
C ARG A 297 8.98 9.97 24.46
N ARG A 298 8.72 9.24 25.54
CA ARG A 298 9.10 9.69 26.89
C ARG A 298 10.61 9.79 27.09
N LYS A 299 11.40 8.91 26.46
CA LYS A 299 12.87 9.01 26.46
C LYS A 299 13.42 10.25 25.74
N TRP A 300 12.65 10.86 24.82
CA TRP A 300 13.01 12.11 24.17
C TRP A 300 12.61 13.34 25.00
N ASP A 301 11.53 13.24 25.79
CA ASP A 301 11.11 14.31 26.70
C ASP A 301 11.97 14.39 27.97
N GLU A 302 12.64 13.29 28.38
CA GLU A 302 13.60 13.28 29.49
C GLU A 302 15.01 13.79 29.09
N LEU A 303 15.23 14.15 27.82
CA LEU A 303 16.47 14.73 27.28
C LEU A 303 16.33 16.22 26.91
N LYS A 304 15.24 16.88 27.33
CA LYS A 304 15.03 18.33 27.26
C LYS A 304 15.02 18.93 28.67
#